data_AF-A0A218WBP0-F1
#
_entry.id   AF-A0A218WBP0-F1
#
_cell.length_a   1.000
_cell.length_b   1.000
_cell.length_c   1.000
_cell.angle_alpha   90.00
_cell.angle_beta   90.00
_cell.angle_gamma   90.00
#
_symmetry.space_group_name_H-M   'P 1'
#
loop_
_entity.id
_entity.type
_entity.pdbx_description
1 polymer ?
#
loop_
_entity_poly.entity_id
_entity_poly.type
_entity_poly.pdbx_seq_one_letter_code
_entity_poly.pdbx_strand_id
1 'polypeptide(L)'
;MADDCEDLESLTKQLSSLVTSLQQQGILDKYFDIFYKVKEDTGNPLFFLRTALAFCSNAERLLNSLHRALHFPVVDFNDILEYNIKLKGSSSSIGLRGMVLGCADLAKAINRESREG
;
A
#
# COMPACT_ATOMS: atom_id res chain seq x y z
N MET A 1 11.79 33.46 -10.69
CA MET A 1 13.12 32.83 -10.47
C MET A 1 13.50 32.70 -9.00
N ALA A 2 13.44 33.76 -8.17
CA ALA A 2 13.62 33.59 -6.71
C ALA A 2 12.36 33.00 -6.02
N ASP A 3 11.18 33.48 -6.41
CA ASP A 3 9.86 33.04 -5.92
C ASP A 3 9.59 31.54 -6.17
N ASP A 4 9.88 31.05 -7.38
CA ASP A 4 9.71 29.63 -7.76
C ASP A 4 10.61 28.66 -6.96
N CYS A 5 11.76 29.16 -6.45
CA CYS A 5 12.72 28.36 -5.70
C CYS A 5 12.26 28.16 -4.25
N GLU A 6 11.68 29.20 -3.62
CA GLU A 6 11.14 29.13 -2.26
C GLU A 6 9.92 28.21 -2.17
N ASP A 7 9.07 28.20 -3.21
CA ASP A 7 7.90 27.31 -3.28
C ASP A 7 8.28 25.84 -3.39
N LEU A 8 9.31 25.51 -4.17
CA LEU A 8 9.78 24.13 -4.34
C LEU A 8 10.39 23.57 -3.05
N GLU A 9 11.17 24.38 -2.33
CA GLU A 9 11.73 24.00 -1.02
C GLU A 9 10.63 23.78 0.01
N SER A 10 9.63 24.66 0.05
CA SER A 10 8.46 24.53 0.93
C SER A 10 7.70 23.23 0.66
N LEU A 11 7.41 22.92 -0.61
CA LEU A 11 6.70 21.72 -1.00
C LEU A 11 7.50 20.44 -0.66
N THR A 12 8.81 20.47 -0.87
CA THR A 12 9.69 19.35 -0.52
C THR A 12 9.66 19.08 0.99
N LYS A 13 9.73 20.14 1.81
CA LYS A 13 9.64 20.03 3.27
C LYS A 13 8.29 19.49 3.74
N GLN A 14 7.19 19.92 3.12
CA GLN A 14 5.85 19.41 3.41
C GLN A 14 5.74 17.91 3.10
N LEU A 15 6.25 17.48 1.93
CA LEU A 15 6.27 16.06 1.55
C LEU A 15 7.08 15.22 2.54
N SER A 16 8.29 15.66 2.90
CA SER A 16 9.11 14.96 3.90
C SER A 16 8.40 14.86 5.25
N SER A 17 7.77 15.94 5.71
CA SER A 17 7.03 15.96 6.98
C SER A 17 5.84 14.99 6.96
N LEU A 18 5.13 14.90 5.84
CA LEU A 18 4.03 13.94 5.65
C LEU A 18 4.54 12.50 5.73
N VAL A 19 5.61 12.17 5.01
CA VAL A 19 6.21 10.82 5.03
C VAL A 19 6.63 10.44 6.45
N THR A 20 7.31 11.34 7.17
CA THR A 20 7.70 11.11 8.57
C THR A 20 6.48 10.88 9.47
N SER A 21 5.42 11.67 9.32
CA SER A 21 4.19 11.49 10.10
C SER A 21 3.55 10.12 9.84
N LEU A 22 3.49 9.67 8.58
CA LEU A 22 2.94 8.36 8.22
C LEU A 22 3.79 7.20 8.76
N GLN A 23 5.11 7.36 8.84
CA GLN A 23 6.01 6.39 9.46
C GLN A 23 5.79 6.31 10.98
N GLN A 24 5.65 7.46 11.65
CA GLN A 24 5.37 7.51 13.09
C GLN A 24 4.04 6.86 13.45
N GLN A 25 3.04 6.96 12.57
CA GLN A 25 1.75 6.29 12.71
C GLN A 25 1.80 4.78 12.37
N GLY A 26 2.94 4.26 11.88
CA GLY A 26 3.09 2.86 11.47
C GLY A 26 2.40 2.50 10.17
N ILE A 27 1.96 3.50 9.39
CA ILE A 27 1.35 3.31 8.07
C ILE A 27 2.42 2.91 7.05
N LEU A 28 3.58 3.57 7.12
CA LEU A 28 4.77 3.27 6.32
C LEU A 28 5.86 2.65 7.20
N ASP A 29 6.68 1.77 6.63
CA ASP A 29 7.88 1.25 7.29
C ASP A 29 9.17 1.60 6.53
N LYS A 30 10.31 1.10 7.03
CA LYS A 30 11.64 1.30 6.45
C LYS A 30 11.78 0.87 4.99
N TYR A 31 10.92 -0.03 4.49
CA TYR A 31 10.96 -0.43 3.08
C TYR A 31 10.38 0.66 2.17
N PHE A 32 9.54 1.55 2.71
CA PHE A 32 9.08 2.72 1.97
C PHE A 32 10.25 3.68 1.67
N ASP A 33 11.22 3.83 2.58
CA ASP A 33 12.40 4.67 2.33
C ASP A 33 13.22 4.13 1.16
N ILE A 34 13.38 2.81 1.08
CA ILE A 34 14.06 2.14 -0.04
C ILE A 34 13.30 2.41 -1.33
N PHE A 35 11.98 2.21 -1.33
CA PHE A 35 11.14 2.49 -2.48
C PHE A 35 11.17 3.97 -2.91
N TYR A 36 11.19 4.89 -1.95
CA TYR A 36 11.25 6.33 -2.19
C TYR A 36 12.57 6.76 -2.84
N LYS A 37 13.69 6.16 -2.43
CA LYS A 37 15.04 6.41 -2.98
C LYS A 37 15.23 5.94 -4.42
N VAL A 38 14.35 5.06 -4.93
CA VAL A 38 14.42 4.60 -6.33
C VAL A 38 14.38 5.76 -7.34
N LYS A 39 13.78 6.90 -6.97
CA LYS A 39 13.80 8.13 -7.79
C LYS A 39 15.21 8.61 -8.08
N GLU A 40 16.06 8.59 -7.06
CA GLU A 40 17.46 9.03 -7.11
C GLU A 40 18.32 7.92 -7.72
N ASP A 41 18.18 6.68 -7.24
CA ASP A 41 19.00 5.54 -7.65
C ASP A 41 18.87 5.21 -9.15
N THR A 42 17.67 5.39 -9.72
CA THR A 42 17.43 5.14 -11.16
C THR A 42 17.70 6.36 -12.03
N GLY A 43 17.92 7.53 -11.44
CA GLY A 43 17.91 8.82 -12.14
C GLY A 43 16.58 9.14 -12.85
N ASN A 44 15.52 8.36 -12.59
CA ASN A 44 14.22 8.49 -13.24
C ASN A 44 13.10 8.58 -12.20
N PRO A 45 12.70 9.80 -11.78
CA PRO A 45 11.64 9.99 -10.80
C PRO A 45 10.28 9.45 -11.24
N LEU A 46 10.05 9.28 -12.56
CA LEU A 46 8.81 8.68 -13.08
C LEU A 46 8.69 7.20 -12.73
N PHE A 47 9.80 6.49 -12.47
CA PHE A 47 9.74 5.08 -12.09
C PHE A 47 8.98 4.89 -10.77
N PHE A 48 9.30 5.70 -9.75
CA PHE A 48 8.58 5.71 -8.49
C PHE A 48 7.11 6.01 -8.70
N LEU A 49 6.80 7.09 -9.43
CA LEU A 49 5.43 7.53 -9.65
C LEU A 49 4.61 6.46 -10.36
N ARG A 50 5.15 5.87 -11.44
CA ARG A 50 4.50 4.79 -12.18
C ARG A 50 4.25 3.57 -11.30
N THR A 51 5.22 3.20 -10.45
CA THR A 51 5.09 2.05 -9.55
C THR A 51 4.03 2.30 -8.49
N ALA A 52 4.00 3.50 -7.90
CA ALA A 52 2.99 3.89 -6.92
C ALA A 52 1.58 3.91 -7.53
N LEU A 53 1.41 4.49 -8.72
CA LEU A 53 0.13 4.52 -9.43
C LEU A 53 -0.34 3.12 -9.85
N ALA A 54 0.58 2.27 -10.33
CA ALA A 54 0.28 0.88 -10.67
C ALA A 54 -0.16 0.10 -9.43
N PHE A 55 0.50 0.32 -8.28
CA PHE A 55 0.07 -0.24 -7.00
C PHE A 55 -1.35 0.21 -6.65
N CYS A 56 -1.65 1.52 -6.70
CA CYS A 56 -2.99 2.02 -6.36
C CYS A 56 -4.07 1.38 -7.23
N SER A 57 -3.85 1.31 -8.55
CA SER A 57 -4.79 0.68 -9.48
C SER A 57 -4.99 -0.81 -9.18
N ASN A 58 -3.92 -1.53 -8.84
CA ASN A 58 -4.01 -2.94 -8.49
C ASN A 58 -4.71 -3.15 -7.14
N ALA A 59 -4.40 -2.32 -6.13
CA ALA A 59 -5.01 -2.38 -4.82
C ALA A 59 -6.52 -2.13 -4.87
N GLU A 60 -6.95 -1.13 -5.63
CA GLU A 60 -8.37 -0.84 -5.87
C GLU A 60 -9.09 -2.04 -6.50
N ARG A 61 -8.49 -2.67 -7.54
CA ARG A 61 -9.05 -3.86 -8.17
C ARG A 61 -9.18 -5.03 -7.18
N LEU A 62 -8.15 -5.29 -6.39
CA LEU A 62 -8.15 -6.37 -5.39
C LEU A 62 -9.18 -6.11 -4.30
N LEU A 63 -9.27 -4.88 -3.78
CA LEU A 63 -10.27 -4.50 -2.78
C LEU A 63 -11.69 -4.62 -3.32
N ASN A 64 -11.94 -4.23 -4.56
CA ASN A 64 -13.25 -4.40 -5.21
C ASN A 64 -13.61 -5.87 -5.43
N SER A 65 -12.65 -6.73 -5.78
CA SER A 65 -12.89 -8.18 -5.88
C SER A 65 -13.16 -8.81 -4.52
N LEU A 66 -12.41 -8.41 -3.50
CA LEU A 66 -12.61 -8.85 -2.11
C LEU A 66 -13.99 -8.42 -1.59
N HIS A 67 -14.37 -7.16 -1.80
CA HIS A 67 -15.67 -6.64 -1.43
C HIS A 67 -16.81 -7.43 -2.10
N ARG A 68 -16.70 -7.70 -3.41
CA ARG A 68 -17.70 -8.50 -4.13
C ARG A 68 -17.77 -9.94 -3.62
N ALA A 69 -16.62 -10.58 -3.37
CA ALA A 69 -16.54 -11.94 -2.84
C ALA A 69 -17.28 -12.09 -1.50
N LEU A 70 -17.16 -11.09 -0.62
CA LEU A 70 -17.84 -11.05 0.68
C LEU A 70 -19.37 -10.86 0.59
N HIS A 71 -19.89 -10.37 -0.54
CA HIS A 71 -21.32 -10.10 -0.73
C HIS A 71 -22.07 -11.23 -1.43
N PHE A 72 -21.41 -12.33 -1.80
CA PHE A 72 -22.10 -13.50 -2.34
C PHE A 72 -22.91 -14.22 -1.26
N PRO A 73 -24.04 -14.88 -1.63
CA PRO A 73 -24.86 -15.65 -0.68
C PRO A 73 -24.10 -16.78 0.02
N VAL A 74 -23.13 -17.38 -0.68
CA VAL A 74 -22.18 -18.34 -0.13
C VAL A 74 -20.79 -17.78 -0.38
N VAL A 75 -20.03 -17.58 0.69
CA VAL A 75 -18.71 -16.98 0.64
C VAL A 75 -17.66 -18.07 0.38
N ASP A 76 -16.89 -17.91 -0.70
CA ASP A 76 -15.69 -18.72 -0.92
C ASP A 76 -14.49 -18.09 -0.22
N PHE A 77 -14.08 -18.71 0.88
CA PHE A 77 -12.95 -18.24 1.68
C PHE A 77 -11.60 -18.38 0.96
N ASN A 78 -11.47 -19.27 -0.02
CA ASN A 78 -10.24 -19.41 -0.80
C ASN A 78 -10.02 -18.18 -1.70
N ASP A 79 -11.08 -17.70 -2.36
CA ASP A 79 -11.03 -16.51 -3.22
C ASP A 79 -10.64 -15.26 -2.41
N ILE A 80 -11.27 -15.07 -1.25
CA ILE A 80 -10.95 -13.95 -0.36
C ILE A 80 -9.50 -14.05 0.13
N LEU A 81 -9.06 -15.25 0.51
CA LEU A 81 -7.69 -15.48 0.96
C LEU A 81 -6.69 -15.17 -0.16
N GLU A 82 -6.98 -15.56 -1.40
CA GLU A 82 -6.12 -15.28 -2.55
C GLU A 82 -5.98 -13.77 -2.80
N TYR A 83 -7.09 -13.03 -2.83
CA TYR A 83 -7.04 -11.57 -3.00
C TYR A 83 -6.27 -10.89 -1.86
N ASN A 84 -6.48 -11.35 -0.63
CA ASN A 84 -5.79 -10.85 0.55
C ASN A 84 -4.27 -11.10 0.50
N ILE A 85 -3.84 -12.29 0.06
CA ILE A 85 -2.42 -12.63 -0.12
C ILE A 85 -1.77 -11.71 -1.17
N LYS A 86 -2.43 -11.51 -2.32
CA LYS A 86 -1.93 -10.62 -3.38
C LYS A 86 -1.80 -9.17 -2.90
N LEU A 87 -2.80 -8.70 -2.16
CA LEU A 87 -2.80 -7.35 -1.60
C LEU A 87 -1.69 -7.18 -0.57
N LYS A 88 -1.54 -8.13 0.35
CA LYS A 88 -0.46 -8.14 1.34
C LYS A 88 0.92 -8.12 0.69
N GLY A 89 1.14 -8.98 -0.32
CA GLY A 89 2.42 -9.09 -1.01
C GLY A 89 2.80 -7.79 -1.71
N SER A 90 1.87 -7.22 -2.50
CA SER A 90 2.09 -5.96 -3.21
C SER A 90 2.25 -4.75 -2.27
N SER A 91 1.55 -4.70 -1.14
CA SER A 91 1.76 -3.68 -0.10
C SER A 91 3.13 -3.80 0.57
N SER A 92 3.56 -5.04 0.87
CA SER A 92 4.85 -5.28 1.49
C SER A 92 6.02 -4.87 0.61
N SER A 93 5.91 -5.00 -0.73
CA SER A 93 7.01 -4.65 -1.65
C SER A 93 7.32 -3.16 -1.72
N ILE A 94 6.42 -2.29 -1.24
CA ILE A 94 6.59 -0.83 -1.25
C ILE A 94 6.51 -0.21 0.16
N GLY A 95 6.56 -1.03 1.21
CA GLY A 95 6.63 -0.57 2.61
C GLY A 95 5.33 -0.02 3.20
N LEU A 96 4.16 -0.45 2.71
CA LEU A 96 2.86 -0.06 3.26
C LEU A 96 2.46 -0.94 4.45
N ARG A 97 3.14 -0.75 5.58
CA ARG A 97 3.00 -1.58 6.78
C ARG A 97 1.57 -1.66 7.32
N GLY A 98 0.85 -0.55 7.37
CA GLY A 98 -0.53 -0.53 7.87
C GLY A 98 -1.43 -1.49 7.09
N MET A 99 -1.28 -1.50 5.76
CA MET A 99 -2.02 -2.41 4.89
C MET A 99 -1.62 -3.87 5.10
N VAL A 100 -0.32 -4.15 5.25
CA VAL A 100 0.20 -5.50 5.53
C VAL A 100 -0.38 -6.07 6.83
N LEU A 101 -0.53 -5.22 7.87
CA LEU A 101 -1.16 -5.61 9.13
C LEU A 101 -2.65 -5.90 8.95
N GLY A 102 -3.39 -5.03 8.26
CA GLY A 102 -4.80 -5.26 7.94
C GLY A 102 -5.01 -6.58 7.19
N CYS A 103 -4.19 -6.87 6.19
CA CYS A 103 -4.25 -8.16 5.48
C CYS A 103 -3.90 -9.36 6.37
N ALA A 104 -3.00 -9.19 7.34
CA ALA A 104 -2.67 -10.26 8.28
C ALA A 104 -3.83 -10.56 9.23
N ASP A 105 -4.57 -9.55 9.67
CA ASP A 105 -5.74 -9.73 10.53
C ASP A 105 -6.91 -10.33 9.75
N LEU A 106 -7.13 -9.91 8.50
CA LEU A 106 -8.11 -10.54 7.63
C LEU A 106 -7.79 -12.03 7.38
N ALA A 107 -6.52 -12.39 7.15
CA ALA A 107 -6.13 -13.79 7.01
C ALA A 107 -6.46 -14.63 8.26
N LYS A 108 -6.28 -14.07 9.47
CA LYS A 108 -6.66 -14.76 10.71
C LYS A 108 -8.17 -14.95 10.80
N ALA A 109 -8.96 -13.94 10.42
CA ALA A 109 -10.41 -14.02 10.42
C ALA A 109 -10.91 -15.10 9.46
N ILE A 110 -10.42 -15.10 8.22
CA ILE A 110 -10.74 -16.14 7.21
C ILE A 110 -10.48 -17.55 7.76
N ASN A 111 -9.30 -17.77 8.33
CA ASN A 111 -8.93 -19.09 8.87
C ASN A 111 -9.78 -19.52 10.08
N ARG A 112 -10.40 -18.60 10.81
CA ARG A 112 -11.34 -18.95 11.90
C ARG A 112 -12.67 -19.40 11.30
N GLU A 113 -13.25 -18.59 10.42
CA GLU A 113 -14.54 -18.89 9.78
C GLU A 113 -14.49 -20.19 8.97
N SER A 114 -13.41 -20.43 8.22
CA SER A 114 -13.25 -21.67 7.43
C SER A 114 -13.12 -22.96 8.26
N ARG A 115 -12.92 -22.85 9.58
CA ARG A 115 -12.85 -24.00 10.50
C ARG A 115 -14.14 -24.20 11.30
N GLU A 116 -14.99 -23.18 11.33
CA GLU A 116 -16.25 -23.16 12.08
C GLU A 116 -17.48 -23.45 11.19
N GLY A 117 -17.36 -23.25 9.87
CA GLY A 117 -18.32 -23.69 8.86
C GLY A 117 -18.05 -25.09 8.31
#